data_AF-A0A9X6TTG7-F1
#
_entry.id   AF-A0A9X6TTG7-F1
#
_cell.length_a   1.000
_cell.length_b   1.000
_cell.length_c   1.000
_cell.angle_alpha   90.00
_cell.angle_beta   90.00
_cell.angle_gamma   90.00
#
_symmetry.space_group_name_H-M   'P 1'
#
loop_
_entity.id
_entity.type
_entity.pdbx_description
1 polymer ?
#
loop_
_entity_poly.entity_id
_entity_poly.type
_entity_poly.pdbx_seq_one_letter_code
_entity_poly.pdbx_strand_id
1 'polypeptide(L)'
;AIRKQIPVLKQNIMDVLNGRDLQAKYDGYTSCPIVTGYKSLILAEFNYEHEPQETFPFNQAKERYSMFLLKRYMLPYMYWNLMLKGIM
;
A
#
# COMPACT_ATOMS: atom_id res chain seq x y z
N ALA A 1 4.02 1.05 0.29
CA ALA A 1 4.71 2.11 -0.47
C ALA A 1 4.61 1.93 -1.99
N ILE A 2 5.42 1.05 -2.61
CA ILE A 2 5.62 0.99 -4.09
C ILE A 2 4.32 0.95 -4.90
N ARG A 3 3.34 0.14 -4.49
CA ARG A 3 2.02 0.04 -5.16
C ARG A 3 1.33 1.39 -5.36
N LYS A 4 1.41 2.31 -4.39
CA LYS A 4 0.78 3.65 -4.49
C LYS A 4 1.65 4.66 -5.24
N GLN A 5 2.95 4.43 -5.31
CA GLN A 5 3.88 5.28 -6.06
C GLN A 5 3.74 5.06 -7.57
N ILE A 6 3.46 3.83 -8.02
CA ILE A 6 3.36 3.47 -9.44
C ILE A 6 2.33 4.34 -10.20
N PRO A 7 1.08 4.53 -9.75
CA PRO A 7 0.12 5.38 -10.45
C PRO A 7 0.56 6.85 -10.55
N VAL A 8 1.17 7.39 -9.49
CA VAL A 8 1.70 8.76 -9.47
C VAL A 8 2.83 8.91 -10.48
N LEU A 9 3.77 7.97 -10.48
CA LEU A 9 4.87 7.95 -11.42
C LEU A 9 4.37 7.80 -12.87
N LYS A 10 3.44 6.88 -13.12
CA LYS A 10 2.83 6.69 -14.44
C LYS A 10 2.20 7.97 -14.96
N GLN A 11 1.38 8.63 -14.14
CA GLN A 11 0.72 9.87 -14.55
C GLN A 11 1.74 10.97 -14.86
N ASN A 12 2.73 11.16 -13.99
CA ASN A 12 3.76 12.17 -14.19
C ASN A 12 4.64 11.89 -15.41
N ILE A 13 4.97 10.63 -15.72
CA ILE A 13 5.64 10.25 -16.98
C ILE A 13 4.78 10.65 -18.17
N MET A 14 3.47 10.35 -18.13
CA MET A 14 2.56 10.76 -19.20
C MET A 14 2.47 12.28 -19.34
N ASP A 15 2.50 13.04 -18.25
CA ASP A 15 2.48 14.50 -18.30
C ASP A 15 3.76 15.05 -18.96
N VAL A 16 4.94 14.54 -18.60
CA VAL A 16 6.21 14.90 -19.24
C VAL A 16 6.19 14.61 -20.74
N LEU A 17 5.74 13.42 -21.13
CA LEU A 17 5.66 13.03 -22.54
C LEU A 17 4.70 13.90 -23.37
N ASN A 18 3.70 14.51 -22.72
CA ASN A 18 2.75 15.42 -23.35
C ASN A 18 3.15 16.90 -23.21
N GLY A 19 4.32 17.21 -22.66
CA GLY A 19 4.78 18.59 -22.44
C GLY A 19 3.94 19.36 -21.39
N ARG A 20 3.32 18.65 -20.45
CA ARG A 20 2.51 19.22 -19.36
C ARG A 20 3.30 19.25 -18.05
N ASP A 21 2.89 20.14 -17.15
CA ASP A 21 3.39 20.16 -15.77
C ASP A 21 2.94 18.93 -14.99
N LEU A 22 3.77 18.49 -14.03
CA LEU A 22 3.53 17.33 -13.17
C LEU A 22 2.35 17.57 -12.22
N GLN A 23 1.24 16.88 -12.41
CA GLN A 23 0.03 17.06 -11.59
C GLN A 23 -0.08 16.07 -10.43
N ALA A 24 0.40 14.83 -10.61
CA ALA A 24 0.19 13.79 -9.61
C ALA A 24 1.18 13.94 -8.44
N LYS A 25 0.64 13.90 -7.21
CA LYS A 25 1.42 13.94 -5.98
C LYS A 25 1.19 12.67 -5.17
N TYR A 26 2.29 12.16 -4.61
CA TYR A 26 2.26 11.03 -3.69
C TYR A 26 2.21 11.56 -2.26
N ASP A 27 1.26 11.06 -1.48
CA ASP A 27 0.99 11.43 -0.09
C ASP A 27 1.93 10.75 0.92
N GLY A 28 2.84 9.90 0.46
CA GLY A 28 3.73 9.15 1.36
C GLY A 28 3.14 7.85 1.89
N TYR A 29 1.98 7.41 1.38
CA TYR A 29 1.33 6.19 1.86
C TYR A 29 2.29 5.01 1.94
N THR A 30 2.44 4.44 3.12
CA THR A 30 3.15 3.21 3.35
C THR A 30 2.37 2.30 4.28
N SER A 31 2.69 1.01 4.22
CA SER A 31 2.08 0.00 5.06
C SER A 31 3.15 -0.94 5.60
N CYS A 32 3.07 -1.22 6.90
CA CYS A 32 3.94 -2.12 7.63
C CYS A 32 3.09 -3.19 8.32
N PRO A 33 3.03 -4.42 7.76
CA PRO A 33 2.36 -5.53 8.42
C PRO A 33 3.27 -6.13 9.51
N ILE A 34 3.09 -5.70 10.76
CA ILE A 34 3.92 -6.05 11.92
C ILE A 34 3.41 -7.38 12.50
N VAL A 35 4.13 -8.46 12.26
CA VAL A 35 3.80 -9.78 12.84
C VAL A 35 4.12 -9.76 14.33
N THR A 36 3.09 -9.85 15.17
CA THR A 36 3.22 -9.83 16.63
C THR A 36 3.19 -11.24 17.24
N GLY A 37 2.78 -12.24 16.46
CA GLY A 37 2.79 -13.64 16.87
C GLY A 37 2.48 -14.60 15.72
N TYR A 38 2.49 -15.92 15.99
CA TYR A 38 2.27 -16.96 14.97
C TYR A 38 0.90 -16.90 14.27
N LYS A 39 -0.06 -16.18 14.85
CA LYS A 39 -1.42 -15.98 14.35
C LYS A 39 -1.93 -14.56 14.63
N SER A 40 -1.04 -13.59 14.83
CA SER A 40 -1.40 -12.20 15.11
C SER A 40 -0.53 -11.23 14.33
N LEU A 41 -1.15 -10.13 13.92
CA LEU A 41 -0.53 -9.09 13.12
C LEU A 41 -1.22 -7.75 13.38
N ILE A 42 -0.43 -6.69 13.51
CA ILE A 42 -0.87 -5.29 13.49
C ILE A 42 -0.57 -4.74 12.10
N LEU A 43 -1.57 -4.19 11.42
CA LEU A 43 -1.39 -3.61 10.09
C LEU A 43 -1.29 -2.09 10.23
N ALA A 44 -0.07 -1.58 10.36
CA ALA A 44 0.18 -0.15 10.43
C ALA A 44 0.17 0.45 9.01
N GLU A 45 -0.64 1.47 8.77
CA GLU A 45 -0.69 2.20 7.50
C GLU A 45 -0.68 3.69 7.81
N PHE A 46 0.17 4.46 7.12
CA PHE A 46 0.38 5.87 7.41
C PHE A 46 0.94 6.64 6.20
N ASN A 47 0.83 7.97 6.24
CA ASN A 47 1.32 8.94 5.24
C ASN A 47 2.54 9.72 5.75
N TYR A 48 2.98 10.74 4.99
CA TYR A 48 4.09 11.61 5.41
C TYR A 48 3.78 12.45 6.65
N GLU A 49 2.50 12.71 6.93
CA GLU A 49 2.03 13.41 8.12
C GLU A 49 2.04 12.52 9.38
N HIS A 50 2.43 11.24 9.25
CA HIS A 50 2.39 10.23 10.30
C HIS A 50 0.97 9.94 10.83
N GLU A 51 -0.05 10.23 10.02
CA GLU A 51 -1.45 9.96 10.33
C GLU A 51 -1.84 8.56 9.87
N PRO A 52 -2.65 7.81 10.65
CA PRO A 52 -3.16 6.51 10.23
C PRO A 52 -3.98 6.59 8.94
N GLN A 53 -3.65 5.73 7.97
CA GLN A 53 -4.32 5.59 6.68
C GLN A 53 -4.84 4.14 6.52
N GLU A 54 -5.73 3.73 7.43
CA GLU A 54 -6.24 2.35 7.49
C GLU A 54 -7.08 2.00 6.26
N THR A 55 -6.72 0.92 5.57
CA THR A 55 -7.43 0.43 4.37
C THR A 55 -8.78 -0.20 4.74
N PHE A 56 -8.90 -0.80 5.92
CA PHE A 56 -10.12 -1.50 6.34
C PHE A 56 -10.91 -0.69 7.37
N PRO A 57 -12.26 -0.83 7.42
CA PRO A 57 -13.13 -0.06 8.31
C PRO A 57 -13.13 -0.60 9.75
N PHE A 58 -11.96 -0.92 10.29
CA PHE A 58 -11.77 -1.36 11.67
C PHE A 58 -10.38 -0.99 12.15
N ASN A 59 -10.25 -0.70 13.45
CA ASN A 59 -8.96 -0.37 14.05
C ASN A 59 -7.91 -1.47 13.79
N GLN A 60 -6.88 -1.13 13.03
CA GLN A 60 -5.79 -2.00 12.60
C GLN A 60 -4.59 -1.97 13.55
N ALA A 61 -4.58 -1.05 14.53
CA ALA A 61 -3.62 -1.03 15.63
C ALA A 61 -3.83 -2.19 16.62
N LYS A 62 -4.98 -2.88 16.57
CA LYS A 62 -5.22 -4.12 17.33
C LYS A 62 -4.66 -5.33 16.59
N GLU A 63 -4.12 -6.27 17.34
CA GLU A 63 -3.70 -7.57 16.82
C GLU A 63 -4.85 -8.33 16.19
N ARG A 64 -4.67 -8.77 14.94
CA ARG A 64 -5.72 -9.46 14.18
C ARG A 64 -5.19 -10.68 13.43
N TYR A 65 -5.89 -11.80 13.59
CA TYR A 65 -5.64 -12.99 12.79
C TYR A 65 -5.99 -12.79 11.31
N SER A 66 -7.01 -11.99 11.00
CA SER A 66 -7.36 -11.65 9.61
C SER A 66 -6.23 -10.94 8.89
N MET A 67 -5.56 -10.00 9.55
CA MET A 67 -4.41 -9.28 8.99
C MET A 67 -3.19 -10.19 8.84
N PHE A 68 -3.02 -11.16 9.75
CA PHE A 68 -2.01 -12.21 9.61
C PHE A 68 -2.26 -13.07 8.36
N LEU A 69 -3.51 -13.51 8.13
CA LEU A 69 -3.88 -14.29 6.94
C LEU A 69 -3.69 -13.47 5.65
N LEU A 70 -4.08 -12.20 5.66
CA LEU A 70 -3.86 -11.26 4.56
C LEU A 70 -2.37 -11.20 4.19
N LYS A 71 -1.49 -10.98 5.17
CA LYS A 71 -0.05 -10.94 4.95
C LYS A 71 0.50 -12.27 4.45
N ARG A 72 0.05 -13.38 5.04
CA ARG A 72 0.61 -14.71 4.77
C ARG A 72 0.25 -15.25 3.40
N TYR A 73 -0.98 -15.04 2.94
CA TYR A 73 -1.50 -15.69 1.73
C TYR A 73 -1.87 -14.71 0.64
N MET A 74 -2.58 -13.63 0.97
CA MET A 74 -3.08 -12.69 -0.04
C MET A 74 -1.98 -11.78 -0.60
N LEU A 75 -1.13 -11.19 0.25
CA LEU A 75 -0.09 -10.27 -0.24
C LEU A 75 0.89 -10.94 -1.23
N PRO A 76 1.38 -12.18 -1.00
CA PRO A 76 2.21 -12.87 -1.99
C PRO A 76 1.47 -13.10 -3.30
N TYR A 77 0.21 -13.53 -3.24
CA TYR A 77 -0.60 -13.75 -4.45
C TYR A 77 -0.79 -12.45 -5.23
N MET A 78 -1.20 -11.38 -4.57
CA MET A 78 -1.40 -10.05 -5.16
C MET A 78 -0.11 -9.50 -5.76
N TYR A 79 1.02 -9.70 -5.09
CA TYR A 79 2.33 -9.27 -5.57
C TYR A 79 2.66 -9.91 -6.93
N TRP A 80 2.68 -11.25 -6.99
CA TRP A 80 3.11 -11.96 -8.20
C TRP A 80 2.07 -11.91 -9.33
N ASN A 81 0.78 -11.94 -9.01
CA ASN A 81 -0.27 -12.07 -10.02
C ASN A 81 -0.90 -10.75 -10.47
N LEU A 82 -0.77 -9.67 -9.69
CA LEU A 82 -1.41 -8.38 -9.98
C LEU A 82 -0.39 -7.24 -10.08
N MET A 83 0.40 -7.03 -9.01
CA MET A 83 1.32 -5.89 -8.92
C MET A 83 2.42 -5.94 -9.99
N LEU A 84 3.09 -7.09 -10.15
CA LEU A 84 4.14 -7.23 -11.17
C LEU A 84 3.61 -7.21 -12.61
N LYS A 85 2.31 -7.46 -12.80
CA LYS A 85 1.65 -7.37 -14.12
C LYS A 85 1.13 -5.96 -14.43
N GLY A 86 1.32 -5.00 -13.51
CA GLY A 86 0.85 -3.61 -13.68
C GLY A 86 -0.66 -3.45 -13.65
N ILE A 87 -1.39 -4.42 -13.09
CA ILE A 87 -2.87 -4.40 -12.98
C ILE A 87 -3.31 -3.67 -11.70
N MET A 88 -2.39 -3.43 -10.77
CA MET A 88 -2.63 -2.90 -9.43
C MET A 88 -1.82 -1.64 -9.13
#